data_AF-A0A1B6YBF0-F1
#
_entry.id   AF-A0A1B6YBF0-F1
#
_cell.length_a   1.000
_cell.length_b   1.000
_cell.length_c   1.000
_cell.angle_alpha   90.00
_cell.angle_beta   90.00
_cell.angle_gamma   90.00
#
_symmetry.space_group_name_H-M   'P 1'
#
loop_
_entity.id
_entity.type
_entity.pdbx_description
1 polymer ?
#
loop_
_entity_poly.entity_id
_entity_poly.type
_entity_poly.pdbx_seq_one_letter_code
_entity_poly.pdbx_strand_id
1 'polypeptide(L)'
;MSETLRSVLIRRRKSEMVEFMDSHPESFDQAIKLALENEENLSWRATWLVAGVMEKDDQRVRPFIQKIIEVLPDRDDGHQRELLKILLKMELDEDFESLLFDISVTLWEQVRKQSSVRYYAFQGMMKVVEKYPELKNEVLSLAQPHFVNTLSPGVRKGVLKSINELTSQNLS
;
A
#
# COMPACT_ATOMS: atom_id res chain seq x y z
N MET A 1 -33.03 6.92 11.71
CA MET A 1 -31.81 6.14 11.97
C MET A 1 -30.64 6.90 11.36
N SER A 2 -29.61 7.22 12.14
CA SER A 2 -28.34 7.67 11.56
C SER A 2 -27.79 6.56 10.64
N GLU A 3 -27.24 6.95 9.49
CA GLU A 3 -26.62 6.00 8.56
C GLU A 3 -25.33 5.46 9.21
N THR A 4 -25.11 4.15 9.18
CA THR A 4 -23.90 3.52 9.75
C THR A 4 -22.75 3.54 8.73
N LEU A 5 -21.51 3.56 9.19
CA LEU A 5 -20.34 3.44 8.31
C LEU A 5 -20.44 2.20 7.40
N ARG A 6 -20.88 1.05 7.93
CA ARG A 6 -21.07 -0.18 7.14
C ARG A 6 -22.05 0.02 5.97
N SER A 7 -23.21 0.64 6.22
CA SER A 7 -24.17 0.95 5.14
C SER A 7 -23.60 1.92 4.10
N VAL A 8 -22.80 2.90 4.54
CA VAL A 8 -22.14 3.87 3.66
C VAL A 8 -21.12 3.15 2.76
N LEU A 9 -20.24 2.33 3.32
CA LEU A 9 -19.21 1.59 2.58
C LEU A 9 -19.82 0.68 1.50
N ILE A 10 -20.97 0.06 1.76
CA ILE A 10 -21.62 -0.83 0.81
C ILE A 10 -22.28 -0.06 -0.34
N ARG A 11 -23.00 1.03 -0.03
CA ARG A 11 -23.98 1.63 -0.94
C ARG A 11 -23.49 2.90 -1.64
N ARG A 12 -22.47 3.56 -1.10
CA ARG A 12 -22.09 4.91 -1.53
C ARG A 12 -20.89 4.92 -2.46
N ARG A 13 -20.77 5.98 -3.25
CA ARG A 13 -19.58 6.25 -4.07
C ARG A 13 -18.48 6.91 -3.23
N LYS A 14 -17.26 7.00 -3.76
CA LYS A 14 -16.12 7.53 -3.01
C LYS A 14 -16.38 8.90 -2.38
N SER A 15 -16.88 9.86 -3.16
CA SER A 15 -17.12 11.23 -2.69
C SER A 15 -18.06 11.23 -1.48
N GLU A 16 -19.16 10.48 -1.56
CA GLU A 16 -20.15 10.35 -0.49
C GLU A 16 -19.55 9.66 0.76
N MET A 17 -18.65 8.69 0.59
CA MET A 17 -17.95 8.06 1.72
C MET A 17 -16.97 9.02 2.40
N VAL A 18 -16.29 9.88 1.63
CA VAL A 18 -15.39 10.91 2.16
C VAL A 18 -16.19 11.98 2.89
N GLU A 19 -17.26 12.50 2.29
CA GLU A 19 -18.17 13.46 2.94
C GLU A 19 -18.76 12.92 4.26
N PHE A 20 -19.10 11.63 4.29
CA PHE A 20 -19.54 10.97 5.52
C PHE A 20 -18.45 10.97 6.58
N MET A 21 -17.21 10.65 6.21
CA MET A 21 -16.05 10.63 7.12
C MET A 21 -15.73 12.03 7.66
N ASP A 22 -15.81 13.07 6.81
CA ASP A 22 -15.59 14.46 7.21
C ASP A 22 -16.64 14.93 8.21
N SER A 23 -17.89 14.46 8.05
CA SER A 23 -19.00 14.78 8.96
C SER A 23 -19.01 13.92 10.24
N HIS A 24 -18.27 12.80 10.25
CA HIS A 24 -18.21 11.84 11.35
C HIS A 24 -16.76 11.39 11.60
N PRO A 25 -15.86 12.29 12.03
CA PRO A 25 -14.44 11.98 12.19
C PRO A 25 -14.17 10.81 13.16
N GLU A 26 -15.07 10.56 14.12
CA GLU A 26 -15.05 9.39 15.00
C GLU A 26 -15.20 8.05 14.26
N SER A 27 -15.73 8.07 13.03
CA SER A 27 -15.88 6.88 12.20
C SER A 27 -14.55 6.40 11.62
N PHE A 28 -13.47 7.19 11.71
CA PHE A 28 -12.16 6.79 11.19
C PHE A 28 -11.63 5.54 11.91
N ASP A 29 -11.71 5.52 13.23
CA ASP A 29 -11.30 4.37 14.06
C ASP A 29 -12.11 3.12 13.72
N GLN A 30 -13.39 3.29 13.38
CA GLN A 30 -14.23 2.18 12.92
C GLN A 30 -13.79 1.71 11.53
N ALA A 31 -13.47 2.63 10.62
CA ALA A 31 -13.03 2.29 9.27
C ALA A 31 -11.72 1.52 9.28
N ILE A 32 -10.72 1.91 10.09
CA ILE A 32 -9.46 1.17 10.17
C ILE A 32 -9.62 -0.20 10.82
N LYS A 33 -10.50 -0.36 11.81
CA LYS A 33 -10.83 -1.68 12.37
C LYS A 33 -11.46 -2.59 11.32
N LEU A 34 -12.43 -2.08 10.55
CA LEU A 34 -13.05 -2.81 9.43
C LEU A 34 -12.05 -3.13 8.31
N ALA A 35 -11.12 -2.23 8.02
CA ALA A 35 -10.05 -2.44 7.05
C ALA A 35 -9.18 -3.65 7.41
N LEU A 36 -8.94 -3.88 8.70
CA LEU A 36 -8.11 -4.98 9.21
C LEU A 36 -8.84 -6.32 9.33
N GLU A 37 -10.15 -6.34 9.14
CA GLU A 37 -10.95 -7.55 9.07
C GLU A 37 -10.77 -8.26 7.71
N ASN A 38 -11.41 -9.43 7.55
CA ASN A 38 -11.49 -10.14 6.26
C ASN A 38 -12.93 -10.22 5.75
N GLU A 39 -13.69 -9.14 5.91
CA GLU A 39 -15.09 -9.13 5.49
C GLU A 39 -15.19 -8.79 4.00
N GLU A 40 -15.71 -9.75 3.23
CA GLU A 40 -15.82 -9.66 1.78
C GLU A 40 -16.54 -8.37 1.35
N ASN A 41 -15.99 -7.66 0.36
CA ASN A 41 -16.52 -6.39 -0.17
C ASN A 41 -16.62 -5.21 0.82
N LEU A 42 -16.32 -5.42 2.10
CA LEU A 42 -16.36 -4.37 3.12
C LEU A 42 -14.96 -3.94 3.55
N SER A 43 -14.10 -4.87 3.95
CA SER A 43 -12.75 -4.56 4.44
C SER A 43 -11.93 -3.84 3.37
N TRP A 44 -11.97 -4.32 2.12
CA TRP A 44 -11.33 -3.63 1.00
C TRP A 44 -11.81 -2.18 0.82
N ARG A 45 -13.12 -1.93 0.93
CA ARG A 45 -13.69 -0.58 0.77
C ARG A 45 -13.33 0.32 1.94
N ALA A 46 -13.31 -0.22 3.16
CA ALA A 46 -12.84 0.49 4.33
C ALA A 46 -11.37 0.89 4.17
N THR A 47 -10.51 -0.03 3.73
CA THR A 47 -9.09 0.25 3.47
C THR A 47 -8.91 1.30 2.38
N TRP A 48 -9.71 1.23 1.30
CA TRP A 48 -9.68 2.24 0.24
C TRP A 48 -10.10 3.63 0.72
N LEU A 49 -11.10 3.70 1.61
CA LEU A 49 -11.54 4.94 2.22
C LEU A 49 -10.44 5.52 3.12
N VAL A 50 -9.89 4.71 4.04
CA VAL A 50 -8.78 5.09 4.93
C VAL A 50 -7.58 5.60 4.13
N ALA A 51 -7.11 4.83 3.14
CA ALA A 51 -6.01 5.23 2.27
C ALA A 51 -6.28 6.54 1.52
N GLY A 52 -7.55 6.85 1.23
CA GLY A 52 -7.99 8.04 0.52
C GLY A 52 -8.08 9.30 1.38
N VAL A 53 -8.37 9.17 2.67
CA VAL A 53 -8.63 10.31 3.58
C VAL A 53 -7.55 10.51 4.64
N MET A 54 -6.69 9.51 4.88
CA MET A 54 -5.56 9.68 5.78
C MET A 54 -4.57 10.72 5.26
N GLU A 55 -3.98 11.45 6.20
CA GLU A 55 -2.87 12.36 5.94
C GLU A 55 -1.55 11.60 5.82
N LYS A 56 -0.46 12.31 5.49
CA LYS A 56 0.89 11.75 5.60
C LYS A 56 1.23 11.63 7.08
N ASP A 57 1.78 10.50 7.48
CA ASP A 57 2.10 10.17 8.87
C ASP A 57 0.94 10.34 9.86
N ASP A 58 -0.24 9.85 9.46
CA ASP A 58 -1.48 10.01 10.21
C ASP A 58 -1.42 9.28 11.57
N GLN A 59 -1.48 10.04 12.66
CA GLN A 59 -1.40 9.50 14.02
C GLN A 59 -2.53 8.53 14.36
N ARG A 60 -3.69 8.62 13.66
CA ARG A 60 -4.81 7.68 13.84
C ARG A 60 -4.48 6.29 13.30
N VAL A 61 -3.58 6.20 12.32
CA VAL A 61 -3.15 4.94 11.70
C VAL A 61 -2.01 4.29 12.47
N ARG A 62 -1.16 5.09 13.12
CA ARG A 62 0.06 4.63 13.82
C ARG A 62 -0.15 3.41 14.74
N PRO A 63 -1.20 3.32 15.58
CA PRO A 63 -1.43 2.17 16.45
C PRO A 63 -1.72 0.84 15.70
N PHE A 64 -2.01 0.92 14.41
CA PHE A 64 -2.43 -0.20 13.58
C PHE A 64 -1.36 -0.69 12.61
N ILE A 65 -0.19 -0.03 12.52
CA ILE A 65 0.88 -0.37 11.56
C ILE A 65 1.27 -1.84 11.63
N GLN A 66 1.55 -2.35 12.84
CA GLN A 66 1.87 -3.76 13.04
C GLN A 66 0.76 -4.66 12.47
N LYS A 67 -0.50 -4.35 12.77
CA LYS A 67 -1.61 -5.18 12.31
C LYS A 67 -1.81 -5.13 10.81
N ILE A 68 -1.59 -3.96 10.19
CA ILE A 68 -1.62 -3.79 8.73
C ILE A 68 -0.58 -4.71 8.09
N ILE A 69 0.65 -4.70 8.61
CA ILE A 69 1.75 -5.55 8.12
C ILE A 69 1.40 -7.03 8.26
N GLU A 70 0.87 -7.45 9.41
CA GLU A 70 0.49 -8.85 9.66
C GLU A 70 -0.58 -9.37 8.70
N VAL A 71 -1.62 -8.59 8.40
CA VAL A 71 -2.76 -9.08 7.60
C VAL A 71 -2.55 -8.97 6.10
N LEU A 72 -1.66 -8.07 5.66
CA LEU A 72 -1.44 -7.73 4.26
C LEU A 72 -1.15 -8.96 3.38
N PRO A 73 -0.24 -9.89 3.75
CA PRO A 73 0.07 -11.05 2.90
C PRO A 73 -1.15 -11.92 2.56
N ASP A 74 -2.12 -12.00 3.47
CA ASP A 74 -3.30 -12.87 3.35
C ASP A 74 -4.47 -12.24 2.60
N ARG A 75 -4.35 -10.97 2.17
CA ARG A 75 -5.43 -10.27 1.48
C ARG A 75 -5.41 -10.50 -0.03
N ASP A 76 -6.56 -10.27 -0.67
CA ASP A 76 -6.64 -10.20 -2.12
C ASP A 76 -5.84 -9.01 -2.70
N ASP A 77 -5.58 -9.05 -4.00
CA ASP A 77 -4.77 -8.03 -4.69
C ASP A 77 -5.33 -6.60 -4.50
N GLY A 78 -6.65 -6.43 -4.53
CA GLY A 78 -7.26 -5.12 -4.37
C GLY A 78 -6.97 -4.53 -2.99
N HIS A 79 -7.07 -5.37 -1.97
CA HIS A 79 -6.87 -5.01 -0.57
C HIS A 79 -5.39 -4.86 -0.22
N GLN A 80 -4.52 -5.75 -0.68
CA GLN A 80 -3.06 -5.59 -0.57
C GLN A 80 -2.59 -4.24 -1.09
N ARG A 81 -3.07 -3.85 -2.27
CA ARG A 81 -2.73 -2.56 -2.87
C ARG A 81 -3.08 -1.38 -1.96
N GLU A 82 -4.27 -1.38 -1.37
CA GLU A 82 -4.69 -0.27 -0.51
C GLU A 82 -3.94 -0.27 0.84
N LEU A 83 -3.64 -1.45 1.41
CA LEU A 83 -2.80 -1.54 2.61
C LEU A 83 -1.38 -1.03 2.35
N LEU A 84 -0.77 -1.37 1.21
CA LEU A 84 0.54 -0.83 0.82
C LEU A 84 0.52 0.70 0.72
N LYS A 85 -0.53 1.30 0.16
CA LYS A 85 -0.66 2.78 0.12
C LYS A 85 -0.71 3.40 1.50
N ILE A 86 -1.36 2.75 2.46
CA ILE A 86 -1.39 3.22 3.85
C ILE A 86 0.04 3.20 4.40
N LEU A 87 0.74 2.08 4.32
CA LEU A 87 2.12 1.96 4.82
C LEU A 87 3.08 2.96 4.16
N LEU A 88 2.94 3.18 2.85
CA LEU A 88 3.77 4.15 2.11
C LEU A 88 3.59 5.60 2.59
N LYS A 89 2.42 5.94 3.13
CA LYS A 89 2.14 7.27 3.69
C LYS A 89 2.63 7.45 5.12
N MET A 90 2.97 6.38 5.83
CA MET A 90 3.43 6.44 7.22
C MET A 90 4.95 6.65 7.32
N GLU A 91 5.40 7.26 8.42
CA GLU A 91 6.80 7.18 8.86
C GLU A 91 6.94 5.95 9.76
N LEU A 92 7.73 5.00 9.28
CA LEU A 92 7.95 3.70 9.90
C LEU A 92 9.29 3.71 10.63
N ASP A 93 9.40 2.93 11.70
CA ASP A 93 10.68 2.62 12.32
C ASP A 93 11.40 1.49 11.54
N GLU A 94 12.64 1.23 11.90
CA GLU A 94 13.50 0.25 11.21
C GLU A 94 12.89 -1.15 11.19
N ASP A 95 12.24 -1.57 12.27
CA ASP A 95 11.58 -2.88 12.36
C ASP A 95 10.43 -2.99 11.34
N PHE A 96 9.56 -1.98 11.25
CA PHE A 96 8.48 -1.98 10.27
C PHE A 96 8.95 -1.72 8.84
N GLU A 97 10.05 -0.99 8.64
CA GLU A 97 10.67 -0.81 7.32
C GLU A 97 11.23 -2.13 6.78
N SER A 98 11.93 -2.90 7.62
CA SER A 98 12.42 -4.24 7.25
C SER A 98 11.27 -5.16 6.85
N LEU A 99 10.19 -5.21 7.64
CA LEU A 99 9.01 -6.02 7.31
C LEU A 99 8.30 -5.55 6.03
N LEU A 100 8.18 -4.24 5.82
CA LEU A 100 7.62 -3.69 4.58
C LEU A 100 8.47 -4.08 3.37
N PHE A 101 9.80 -4.06 3.49
CA PHE A 101 10.71 -4.45 2.43
C PHE A 101 10.50 -5.93 2.04
N ASP A 102 10.54 -6.84 3.00
CA ASP A 102 10.40 -8.28 2.77
C ASP A 102 9.06 -8.65 2.12
N ILE A 103 7.97 -8.05 2.62
CA ILE A 103 6.63 -8.22 2.05
C ILE A 103 6.60 -7.67 0.63
N SER A 104 7.23 -6.52 0.40
CA SER A 104 7.27 -5.89 -0.92
C SER A 104 8.05 -6.73 -1.94
N VAL A 105 9.19 -7.31 -1.56
CA VAL A 105 9.93 -8.26 -2.40
C VAL A 105 9.04 -9.45 -2.73
N THR A 106 8.43 -10.07 -1.70
CA THR A 106 7.55 -11.23 -1.86
C THR A 106 6.39 -10.96 -2.84
N LEU A 107 5.74 -9.80 -2.74
CA LEU A 107 4.65 -9.42 -3.65
C LEU A 107 5.16 -9.07 -5.05
N TRP A 108 6.32 -8.45 -5.15
CA TRP A 108 6.94 -8.10 -6.43
C TRP A 108 7.29 -9.33 -7.26
N GLU A 109 7.83 -10.37 -6.62
CA GLU A 109 8.26 -11.61 -7.28
C GLU A 109 7.09 -12.44 -7.82
N GLN A 110 5.89 -12.26 -7.28
CA GLN A 110 4.68 -12.94 -7.73
C GLN A 110 4.16 -12.33 -9.04
N VAL A 111 4.80 -12.67 -10.16
CA VAL A 111 4.55 -12.10 -11.50
C VAL A 111 3.11 -12.22 -12.03
N ARG A 112 2.29 -13.10 -11.43
CA ARG A 112 0.87 -13.28 -11.77
C ARG A 112 -0.06 -12.30 -11.04
N LYS A 113 0.43 -11.58 -10.02
CA LYS A 113 -0.35 -10.55 -9.33
C LYS A 113 -0.69 -9.39 -10.25
N GLN A 114 -1.77 -8.69 -9.93
CA GLN A 114 -2.13 -7.45 -10.60
C GLN A 114 -0.94 -6.48 -10.61
N SER A 115 -0.68 -5.86 -11.77
CA SER A 115 0.42 -4.90 -11.92
C SER A 115 0.33 -3.75 -10.92
N SER A 116 -0.87 -3.39 -10.48
CA SER A 116 -1.06 -2.34 -9.48
C SER A 116 -0.52 -2.73 -8.10
N VAL A 117 -0.72 -3.97 -7.64
CA VAL A 117 -0.13 -4.46 -6.37
C VAL A 117 1.38 -4.43 -6.46
N ARG A 118 1.92 -5.01 -7.55
CA ARG A 118 3.36 -5.07 -7.79
C ARG A 118 3.98 -3.68 -7.88
N TYR A 119 3.29 -2.71 -8.46
CA TYR A 119 3.74 -1.32 -8.47
C TYR A 119 3.92 -0.76 -7.06
N TYR A 120 2.91 -0.89 -6.19
CA TYR A 120 2.99 -0.36 -4.83
C TYR A 120 3.98 -1.14 -3.97
N ALA A 121 4.15 -2.45 -4.21
CA ALA A 121 5.22 -3.23 -3.61
C ALA A 121 6.60 -2.68 -4.03
N PHE A 122 6.79 -2.40 -5.33
CA PHE A 122 8.02 -1.76 -5.80
C PHE A 122 8.25 -0.39 -5.16
N GLN A 123 7.21 0.44 -4.99
CA GLN A 123 7.33 1.69 -4.23
C GLN A 123 7.71 1.44 -2.76
N GLY A 124 7.25 0.34 -2.15
CA GLY A 124 7.64 -0.09 -0.79
C GLY A 124 9.15 -0.34 -0.70
N MET A 125 9.69 -1.12 -1.64
CA MET A 125 11.14 -1.33 -1.72
C MET A 125 11.91 -0.01 -1.92
N MET A 126 11.44 0.86 -2.83
CA MET A 126 12.09 2.14 -3.09
C MET A 126 12.10 3.06 -1.86
N LYS A 127 10.99 3.14 -1.11
CA LYS A 127 10.89 3.92 0.13
C LYS A 127 11.94 3.50 1.16
N VAL A 128 12.20 2.20 1.28
CA VAL A 128 13.23 1.68 2.19
C VAL A 128 14.63 1.97 1.64
N VAL A 129 14.87 1.77 0.34
CA VAL A 129 16.15 2.09 -0.33
C VAL A 129 16.53 3.57 -0.23
N GLU A 130 15.56 4.48 -0.19
CA GLU A 130 15.83 5.91 0.05
C GLU A 130 16.53 6.16 1.39
N LYS A 131 16.22 5.35 2.41
CA LYS A 131 16.82 5.44 3.75
C LYS A 131 18.04 4.53 3.93
N TYR A 132 18.04 3.38 3.24
CA TYR A 132 19.09 2.35 3.29
C TYR A 132 19.69 2.08 1.89
N PRO A 133 20.58 2.96 1.39
CA PRO A 133 21.16 2.87 0.04
C PRO A 133 21.91 1.57 -0.27
N GLU A 134 22.35 0.83 0.74
CA GLU A 134 22.99 -0.48 0.60
C GLU A 134 22.09 -1.53 -0.05
N LEU A 135 20.76 -1.40 0.09
CA LEU A 135 19.76 -2.29 -0.50
C LEU A 135 19.54 -2.03 -2.00
N LYS A 136 20.17 -1.00 -2.59
CA LYS A 136 20.03 -0.67 -4.02
C LYS A 136 20.28 -1.86 -4.94
N ASN A 137 21.35 -2.61 -4.68
CA ASN A 137 21.75 -3.73 -5.52
C ASN A 137 20.71 -4.87 -5.48
N GLU A 138 20.05 -5.07 -4.35
CA GLU A 138 18.97 -6.05 -4.22
C GLU A 138 17.78 -5.65 -5.09
N VAL A 139 17.35 -4.39 -5.04
CA VAL A 139 16.25 -3.89 -5.88
C VAL A 139 16.60 -3.92 -7.37
N LEU A 140 17.83 -3.60 -7.75
CA LEU A 140 18.30 -3.73 -9.14
C LEU A 140 18.30 -5.19 -9.60
N SER A 141 18.62 -6.15 -8.72
CA SER A 141 18.54 -7.58 -9.05
C SER A 141 17.10 -8.03 -9.36
N LEU A 142 16.11 -7.35 -8.77
CA LEU A 142 14.67 -7.57 -8.97
C LEU A 142 14.09 -6.81 -10.18
N ALA A 143 14.91 -6.06 -10.91
CA ALA A 143 14.51 -5.32 -12.11
C ALA A 143 14.64 -6.12 -13.43
N GLN A 144 14.92 -7.42 -13.34
CA GLN A 144 15.13 -8.26 -14.51
C GLN A 144 13.90 -8.36 -15.43
N PRO A 145 14.08 -8.63 -16.74
CA PRO A 145 12.99 -8.68 -17.71
C PRO A 145 11.82 -9.59 -17.31
N HIS A 146 12.06 -10.71 -16.64
CA HIS A 146 11.02 -11.64 -16.23
C HIS A 146 10.05 -11.04 -15.20
N PHE A 147 10.53 -10.16 -14.32
CA PHE A 147 9.69 -9.41 -13.38
C PHE A 147 8.97 -8.25 -14.08
N VAL A 148 9.67 -7.51 -14.93
CA VAL A 148 9.18 -6.22 -15.44
C VAL A 148 8.26 -6.37 -16.67
N ASN A 149 8.48 -7.38 -17.51
CA ASN A 149 7.71 -7.57 -18.75
C ASN A 149 6.27 -8.02 -18.51
N THR A 150 5.97 -8.60 -17.35
CA THR A 150 4.62 -9.03 -16.95
C THR A 150 3.76 -7.87 -16.43
N LEU A 151 4.33 -6.67 -16.28
CA LEU A 151 3.59 -5.48 -15.89
C LEU A 151 2.81 -4.88 -17.07
N SER A 152 1.68 -4.24 -16.75
CA SER A 152 0.96 -3.42 -17.70
C SER A 152 1.85 -2.30 -18.27
N PRO A 153 1.63 -1.85 -19.52
CA PRO A 153 2.53 -0.89 -20.18
C PRO A 153 2.80 0.39 -19.37
N GLY A 154 1.76 0.93 -18.72
CA GLY A 154 1.87 2.13 -17.89
C GLY A 154 2.72 1.90 -16.63
N VAL A 155 2.46 0.80 -15.91
CA VAL A 155 3.22 0.45 -14.70
C VAL A 155 4.67 0.14 -15.05
N ARG A 156 4.89 -0.64 -16.13
CA ARG A 156 6.22 -0.98 -16.62
C ARG A 156 7.06 0.26 -16.90
N LYS A 157 6.49 1.25 -17.59
CA LYS A 157 7.17 2.51 -17.88
C LYS A 157 7.57 3.25 -16.60
N GLY A 158 6.68 3.29 -15.61
CA GLY A 158 6.95 3.92 -14.32
C GLY A 158 8.10 3.24 -13.58
N VAL A 159 8.07 1.92 -13.45
CA VAL A 159 9.11 1.15 -12.76
C VAL A 159 10.48 1.28 -13.45
N LEU A 160 10.53 1.14 -14.78
CA LEU A 160 11.79 1.29 -15.53
C LEU A 160 12.39 2.69 -15.37
N LYS A 161 11.56 3.73 -15.26
CA LYS A 161 12.05 5.09 -14.99
C LYS A 161 12.77 5.14 -13.63
N SER A 162 12.15 4.62 -12.57
CA SER A 162 12.77 4.58 -11.23
C SER A 162 14.04 3.76 -11.17
N ILE A 163 14.10 2.62 -11.87
CA ILE A 163 15.31 1.77 -11.96
C ILE A 163 16.46 2.53 -12.65
N ASN A 164 16.18 3.25 -13.73
CA ASN A 164 17.20 4.04 -14.43
C ASN A 164 17.75 5.16 -13.55
N GLU A 165 16.88 5.83 -12.78
CA GLU A 165 17.27 6.84 -11.80
C GLU A 165 18.17 6.24 -10.71
N LEU A 166 17.82 5.05 -10.20
CA LEU A 166 18.62 4.34 -9.20
C LEU A 166 20.01 3.91 -9.73
N THR A 167 20.06 3.44 -10.97
CA THR A 167 21.31 3.03 -11.64
C THR A 167 22.24 4.21 -11.87
N SER A 168 21.69 5.38 -12.20
CA SER A 168 22.49 6.60 -12.43
C SER A 168 23.19 7.09 -11.17
N GLN A 169 22.63 6.81 -9.98
CA GLN A 169 23.24 7.13 -8.69
C GLN A 169 24.38 6.19 -8.29
N ASN A 170 24.50 5.01 -8.92
CA ASN A 170 25.60 4.08 -8.65
C ASN A 170 26.87 4.40 -9.46
N LEU A 171 26.78 5.31 -10.43
CA LEU A 171 27.89 5.75 -11.28
C LEU A 171 28.53 7.08 -10.80
N SER A 172 27.99 7.67 -9.73
CA SER A 172 28.49 8.89 -9.08
C SER A 172 29.18 8.56 -7.76
#